data_AF-A0A352T712-F1
#
_entry.id   AF-A0A352T712-F1
#
_cell.length_a   1.000
_cell.length_b   1.000
_cell.length_c   1.000
_cell.angle_alpha   90.00
_cell.angle_beta   90.00
_cell.angle_gamma   90.00
#
_symmetry.space_group_name_H-M   'P 1'
#
loop_
_entity.id
_entity.type
_entity.pdbx_description
1 polymer ?
#
loop_
_entity_poly.entity_id
_entity_poly.type
_entity_poly.pdbx_seq_one_letter_code
_entity_poly.pdbx_strand_id
1 'polypeptide(L)'
;MKLIQLGIKHTNEYNPYNLSCDLMEPFRVLVDEIVFNNIDKTFDSDYKMQLVNVLNKRINYCGREYYVTNAIQIYLDKMFGAIEQKSFITSMIYQFE
;
A
#
# COMPACT_ATOMS: atom_id res chain seq x y z
N MET A 1 -9.00 -8.10 22.47
CA MET A 1 -9.46 -7.98 21.08
C MET A 1 -8.33 -7.39 20.25
N LYS A 2 -7.73 -8.15 19.32
CA LYS A 2 -6.62 -7.65 18.48
C LYS A 2 -7.23 -6.72 17.42
N LEU A 3 -6.98 -5.41 17.53
CA LEU A 3 -7.57 -4.35 16.70
C LEU A 3 -7.46 -4.57 15.18
N ILE A 4 -6.41 -5.24 14.71
CA ILE A 4 -6.14 -5.57 13.29
C ILE A 4 -7.15 -6.54 12.64
N GLN A 5 -7.94 -7.27 13.45
CA GLN A 5 -8.99 -8.18 12.96
C GLN A 5 -10.21 -7.43 12.39
N LEU A 6 -10.41 -6.18 12.80
CA LEU A 6 -11.50 -5.34 12.32
C LEU A 6 -11.08 -4.63 11.03
N GLY A 7 -11.51 -5.13 9.87
CA GLY A 7 -11.41 -4.37 8.63
C GLY A 7 -12.41 -3.23 8.57
N ILE A 8 -12.16 -2.26 7.69
CA ILE A 8 -13.14 -1.24 7.28
C ILE A 8 -14.24 -1.91 6.46
N LYS A 9 -13.87 -2.85 5.58
CA LYS A 9 -14.80 -3.62 4.75
C LYS A 9 -14.58 -5.12 4.88
N HIS A 10 -13.34 -5.58 4.98
CA HIS A 10 -13.07 -7.00 5.13
C HIS A 10 -13.41 -7.47 6.55
N THR A 11 -14.42 -8.32 6.69
CA THR A 11 -14.86 -8.88 7.98
C THR A 11 -14.55 -10.37 8.09
N ASN A 12 -13.52 -10.85 7.39
CA ASN A 12 -13.19 -12.26 7.42
C ASN A 12 -12.68 -12.65 8.82
N GLU A 13 -13.49 -13.39 9.57
CA GLU A 13 -13.18 -13.80 10.96
C GLU A 13 -11.92 -14.65 11.07
N TYR A 14 -11.46 -15.25 9.95
CA TYR A 14 -10.24 -16.06 9.89
C TYR A 14 -8.98 -15.27 9.50
N ASN A 15 -9.11 -14.01 9.04
CA ASN A 15 -7.96 -13.18 8.66
C ASN A 15 -7.65 -12.17 9.77
N PRO A 16 -6.54 -12.33 10.51
CA PRO A 16 -6.19 -11.39 11.56
C PRO A 16 -5.66 -10.03 11.07
N TYR A 17 -5.54 -9.85 9.75
CA TYR A 17 -4.96 -8.68 9.09
C TYR A 17 -5.96 -7.91 8.22
N ASN A 18 -7.26 -8.05 8.45
CA ASN A 18 -8.30 -7.41 7.65
C ASN A 18 -8.07 -5.89 7.46
N LEU A 19 -7.73 -5.18 8.54
CA LEU A 19 -7.45 -3.75 8.46
C LEU A 19 -6.23 -3.45 7.59
N SER A 20 -5.16 -4.25 7.72
CA SER A 20 -3.95 -4.09 6.91
C SER A 20 -4.23 -4.36 5.44
N CYS A 21 -5.07 -5.36 5.12
CA CYS A 21 -5.54 -5.64 3.77
C CYS A 21 -6.31 -4.47 3.17
N ASP A 22 -7.22 -3.86 3.94
CA ASP A 22 -7.94 -2.66 3.48
C ASP A 22 -6.99 -1.48 3.21
N LEU A 23 -6.00 -1.28 4.07
CA LEU A 23 -5.08 -0.14 3.98
C LEU A 23 -4.03 -0.29 2.87
N MET A 24 -3.68 -1.52 2.47
CA MET A 24 -2.69 -1.77 1.41
C MET A 24 -3.26 -1.63 -0.01
N GLU A 25 -4.58 -1.60 -0.18
CA GLU A 25 -5.23 -1.59 -1.51
C GLU A 25 -4.66 -0.53 -2.48
N PRO A 26 -4.41 0.74 -2.08
CA PRO A 26 -3.86 1.74 -2.99
C PRO A 26 -2.44 1.43 -3.50
N PHE A 27 -1.66 0.64 -2.75
CA PHE A 27 -0.28 0.32 -3.08
C PHE A 27 -0.16 -0.93 -3.97
N ARG A 28 -1.25 -1.67 -4.20
CA ARG A 28 -1.22 -2.89 -5.03
C ARG A 28 -0.76 -2.63 -6.46
N VAL A 29 -1.09 -1.47 -7.00
CA VAL A 29 -0.69 -1.04 -8.36
C VAL A 29 0.83 -1.09 -8.55
N LEU A 30 1.62 -0.81 -7.50
CA LEU A 30 3.08 -0.89 -7.56
C LEU A 30 3.60 -2.32 -7.80
N VAL A 31 2.91 -3.30 -7.23
CA VAL A 31 3.22 -4.72 -7.38
C VAL A 31 2.68 -5.21 -8.72
N ASP A 32 1.45 -4.82 -9.07
CA ASP A 32 0.81 -5.17 -10.34
C ASP A 32 1.66 -4.72 -11.53
N GLU A 33 2.25 -3.54 -11.49
CA GLU A 33 3.18 -3.02 -12.50
C GLU A 33 4.42 -3.92 -12.66
N ILE A 34 5.07 -4.29 -11.55
CA ILE A 34 6.25 -5.17 -11.59
C ILE A 34 5.85 -6.53 -12.17
N VAL A 35 4.69 -7.04 -11.78
CA VAL A 35 4.21 -8.35 -12.25
C VAL A 35 3.89 -8.31 -13.74
N PHE A 36 3.20 -7.26 -14.18
CA PHE A 36 2.85 -7.04 -15.58
C PHE A 36 4.10 -6.96 -16.46
N ASN A 37 5.13 -6.21 -16.03
CA ASN A 37 6.39 -6.07 -16.75
C ASN A 37 7.25 -7.34 -16.78
N ASN A 38 6.91 -8.35 -15.97
CA ASN A 38 7.63 -9.62 -15.90
C ASN A 38 6.70 -10.82 -16.20
N ILE A 39 5.55 -10.60 -16.87
CA ILE A 39 4.52 -11.64 -17.08
C ILE A 39 5.05 -12.86 -17.85
N ASP A 40 5.94 -12.64 -18.82
CA ASP A 40 6.55 -13.69 -19.64
C ASP A 40 7.84 -14.26 -19.03
N LYS A 41 8.27 -13.76 -17.86
CA LYS A 41 9.49 -14.24 -17.20
C LYS A 41 9.20 -15.35 -16.20
N THR A 42 10.14 -16.27 -16.07
CA THR A 42 10.14 -17.27 -15.02
C THR A 42 10.17 -16.60 -13.64
N PHE A 43 9.37 -17.11 -12.70
CA PHE A 43 9.36 -16.61 -11.31
C PHE A 43 10.58 -17.11 -10.52
N ASP A 44 11.75 -16.56 -10.86
CA ASP A 44 13.04 -16.87 -10.26
C ASP A 44 13.40 -15.92 -9.09
N SER A 45 14.62 -16.06 -8.57
CA SER A 45 15.12 -15.26 -7.46
C SER A 45 15.22 -13.76 -7.80
N ASP A 46 15.54 -13.43 -9.05
CA ASP A 46 15.72 -12.04 -9.48
C ASP A 46 14.36 -11.34 -9.59
N TYR A 47 13.34 -12.03 -10.09
CA TYR A 47 11.97 -11.54 -10.07
C TYR A 47 11.49 -11.32 -8.62
N LYS A 48 11.70 -12.28 -7.71
CA LYS A 48 11.37 -12.08 -6.29
C LYS A 48 12.07 -10.86 -5.70
N MET A 49 13.34 -10.63 -6.04
CA MET A 49 14.10 -9.47 -5.58
C MET A 49 13.50 -8.15 -6.09
N GLN A 50 13.03 -8.11 -7.34
CA GLN A 50 12.32 -6.93 -7.88
C GLN A 50 11.05 -6.61 -7.09
N LEU A 51 10.26 -7.62 -6.73
CA LEU A 51 9.06 -7.45 -5.90
C LEU A 51 9.39 -6.92 -4.51
N VAL A 52 10.42 -7.46 -3.85
CA VAL A 52 10.88 -6.97 -2.54
C VAL A 52 11.38 -5.52 -2.63
N ASN A 53 12.06 -5.19 -3.73
CA ASN A 53 12.61 -3.86 -3.96
C ASN A 53 11.55 -2.78 -4.22
N VAL A 54 10.26 -3.14 -4.35
CA VAL A 54 9.16 -2.17 -4.48
C VAL A 54 9.15 -1.14 -3.34
N LEU A 55 9.55 -1.56 -2.15
CA LEU A 55 9.62 -0.71 -0.95
C LEU A 55 10.68 0.41 -1.08
N ASN A 56 11.69 0.20 -1.93
CA ASN A 56 12.75 1.17 -2.21
C ASN A 56 12.48 2.01 -3.47
N LYS A 57 11.36 1.79 -4.19
CA LYS A 57 10.95 2.68 -5.28
C LYS A 57 10.63 4.07 -4.71
N ARG A 58 10.85 5.09 -5.54
CA ARG A 58 10.42 6.46 -5.24
C ARG A 58 9.07 6.74 -5.90
N ILE A 59 8.22 7.48 -5.21
CA ILE A 59 6.94 7.95 -5.71
C ILE A 59 6.80 9.45 -5.44
N ASN A 60 6.11 10.16 -6.34
CA ASN A 60 5.82 11.57 -6.16
C ASN A 60 4.53 11.74 -5.35
N TYR A 61 4.64 12.42 -4.22
CA TYR A 61 3.51 12.81 -3.39
C TYR A 61 3.53 14.31 -3.12
N CYS A 62 2.50 15.01 -3.60
CA CYS A 62 2.36 16.46 -3.45
C CYS A 62 3.62 17.24 -3.88
N GLY A 63 4.26 16.85 -4.98
CA GLY A 63 5.45 17.51 -5.52
C GLY A 63 6.75 17.21 -4.80
N ARG A 64 6.76 16.20 -3.91
CA ARG A 64 7.97 15.69 -3.25
C ARG A 64 8.13 14.20 -3.50
N GLU A 65 9.37 13.78 -3.73
CA GLU A 65 9.71 12.36 -3.84
C GLU A 65 9.82 11.72 -2.45
N TYR A 66 9.21 10.55 -2.31
CA TYR A 66 9.32 9.71 -1.12
C TYR A 66 9.63 8.27 -1.53
N TYR A 67 10.41 7.56 -0.73
CA TYR A 67 10.41 6.10 -0.80
C TYR A 67 9.01 5.57 -0.48
N VAL A 68 8.61 4.47 -1.11
CA VAL A 68 7.31 3.82 -0.87
C VAL A 68 7.10 3.54 0.61
N THR A 69 8.13 3.09 1.34
CA THR A 69 8.07 2.91 2.80
C THR A 69 7.65 4.17 3.56
N ASN A 70 8.24 5.31 3.24
CA ASN A 70 7.91 6.59 3.85
C ASN A 70 6.50 7.06 3.46
N ALA A 71 6.12 6.83 2.21
CA ALA A 71 4.79 7.17 1.73
C ALA A 71 3.69 6.35 2.41
N ILE A 72 3.92 5.06 2.67
CA ILE A 72 3.02 4.20 3.45
C ILE A 72 2.82 4.78 4.84
N GLN A 73 3.87 5.24 5.52
CA GLN A 73 3.74 5.84 6.85
C GLN A 73 2.87 7.11 6.81
N ILE A 74 3.15 8.03 5.87
CA ILE A 74 2.36 9.26 5.70
C ILE A 74 0.89 8.96 5.40
N TYR A 75 0.64 7.96 4.56
CA TYR A 75 -0.70 7.48 4.24
C TYR A 75 -1.45 6.98 5.48
N LEU A 76 -0.79 6.13 6.28
CA LEU A 76 -1.38 5.58 7.51
C LEU A 76 -1.71 6.69 8.52
N ASP A 77 -0.79 7.63 8.73
CA ASP A 77 -1.01 8.75 9.67
C ASP A 77 -2.21 9.60 9.26
N LYS A 78 -2.35 9.87 7.95
CA LYS A 78 -3.52 10.60 7.42
C LYS A 78 -4.81 9.81 7.55
N MET A 79 -4.77 8.51 7.26
CA MET A 79 -5.94 7.62 7.37
C MET A 79 -6.46 7.55 8.80
N PHE A 80 -5.58 7.32 9.77
CA PHE A 80 -5.98 7.27 11.18
C PHE A 80 -6.45 8.64 11.67
N GLY A 81 -5.76 9.73 11.31
CA GLY A 81 -6.21 11.08 11.66
C GLY A 81 -7.60 11.43 11.11
N ALA A 82 -7.93 10.98 9.90
CA ALA A 82 -9.26 11.21 9.33
C ALA A 82 -10.35 10.36 9.97
N ILE A 83 -10.04 9.10 10.31
CA ILE A 83 -10.95 8.23 11.06
C ILE A 83 -11.29 8.86 12.41
N GLU A 84 -10.29 9.38 13.12
CA GLU A 84 -10.49 10.07 14.41
C GLU A 84 -11.33 11.34 14.26
N GLN A 85 -11.08 12.14 13.22
CA GLN A 85 -11.75 13.42 13.00
C GLN A 85 -13.08 13.30 12.24
N LYS A 86 -13.47 12.10 11.80
CA LYS A 86 -14.61 11.83 10.91
C LYS A 86 -14.60 12.75 9.66
N SER A 87 -13.41 13.03 9.14
CA SER A 87 -13.21 13.95 8.01
C SER A 87 -12.94 13.20 6.70
N PHE A 88 -13.24 13.84 5.58
CA PHE A 88 -13.04 13.26 4.25
C PHE A 88 -11.59 13.49 3.78
N ILE A 89 -10.89 12.43 3.36
CA ILE A 89 -9.53 12.55 2.80
C ILE A 89 -9.61 12.65 1.28
N THR A 90 -9.44 13.87 0.74
CA THR A 90 -9.37 14.10 -0.72
C THR A 90 -7.98 13.78 -1.31
N SER A 91 -6.92 13.70 -0.50
CA SER A 91 -5.52 13.82 -0.96
C SER A 91 -4.69 12.52 -0.97
N MET A 92 -5.26 11.37 -1.33
CA MET A 92 -4.53 10.08 -1.32
C MET A 92 -4.05 9.61 -2.69
N ILE A 93 -4.22 10.43 -3.73
CA ILE A 93 -3.79 10.07 -5.08
C ILE A 93 -2.31 10.44 -5.22
N TYR A 94 -1.44 9.43 -5.15
CA TYR A 94 -0.04 9.53 -5.54
C TYR A 94 0.06 9.52 -7.06
N GLN A 95 1.01 10.28 -7.63
CA GLN A 95 1.32 10.20 -9.06
C GLN A 95 2.55 9.33 -9.23
N PHE A 96 2.39 8.30 -10.08
CA PHE A 96 3.50 7.50 -10.57
C PHE A 96 4.04 8.19 -11.81
N GLU A 97 5.36 8.41 -11.85
CA GLU A 97 6.08 8.84 -13.06
C GLU A 97 6.54 7.63 -13.86
#